data_AF-A0A812ZEA3-F1
#
_entry.id   AF-A0A812ZEA3-F1
#
_cell.length_a   1.000
_cell.length_b   1.000
_cell.length_c   1.000
_cell.angle_alpha   90.00
_cell.angle_beta   90.00
_cell.angle_gamma   90.00
#
_symmetry.space_group_name_H-M   'P 1'
#
loop_
_entity.id
_entity.type
_entity.pdbx_description
1 polymer ?
#
loop_
_entity_poly.entity_id
_entity_poly.type
_entity_poly.pdbx_seq_one_letter_code
_entity_poly.pdbx_strand_id
1 'polypeptide(L)'
;MVSEAKVSVNQDSSRAQAMKLPTPVRWPESAVSFLLIGGQDNFRGRLSVEDYVAETRSHVPLANKTTAILFVQEMTHMPQQPLLRGVLRLMLKAIASWKVEGKLPLEQFRNILAFLRQEQCSYECPGETFRVVVLLAASLQQL
;
A
#
# COMPACT_ATOMS: atom_id res chain seq x y z
N MET A 1 -14.55 -49.05 33.56
CA MET A 1 -14.05 -47.69 33.83
C MET A 1 -12.97 -47.38 32.81
N VAL A 2 -13.32 -46.65 31.75
CA VAL A 2 -12.38 -46.12 30.75
C VAL A 2 -12.74 -44.65 30.60
N SER A 3 -11.81 -43.76 30.91
CA SER A 3 -12.00 -42.31 30.88
C SER A 3 -11.73 -41.79 29.48
N GLU A 4 -12.72 -41.17 28.84
CA GLU A 4 -12.54 -40.41 27.59
C GLU A 4 -11.94 -39.04 27.90
N ALA A 5 -10.74 -38.78 27.37
CA ALA A 5 -10.13 -37.46 27.39
C ALA A 5 -10.69 -36.63 26.22
N LYS A 6 -11.46 -35.58 26.54
CA LYS A 6 -11.89 -34.55 25.60
C LYS A 6 -10.69 -33.72 25.17
N VAL A 7 -10.21 -33.93 23.94
CA VAL A 7 -9.28 -33.02 23.27
C VAL A 7 -10.09 -31.83 22.77
N SER A 8 -9.95 -30.69 23.45
CA SER A 8 -10.52 -29.42 23.02
C SER A 8 -9.58 -28.81 21.98
N VAL A 9 -9.96 -28.89 20.70
CA VAL A 9 -9.26 -28.22 19.60
C VAL A 9 -9.50 -26.72 19.75
N ASN A 10 -8.51 -26.02 20.31
CA ASN A 10 -8.48 -24.57 20.34
C ASN A 10 -8.49 -24.04 18.89
N GLN A 11 -9.46 -23.17 18.62
CA GLN A 11 -9.60 -22.45 17.36
C GLN A 11 -8.28 -21.78 17.00
N ASP A 12 -7.79 -22.17 15.83
CA ASP A 12 -6.47 -21.83 15.33
C ASP A 12 -6.35 -20.30 15.17
N SER A 13 -5.50 -19.76 16.02
CA SER A 13 -5.07 -18.38 16.11
C SER A 13 -4.17 -18.03 14.90
N SER A 14 -4.75 -18.03 13.71
CA SER A 14 -4.10 -17.57 12.46
C SER A 14 -4.44 -16.10 12.14
N ARG A 15 -4.79 -15.32 13.16
CA ARG A 15 -4.94 -13.86 13.05
C ARG A 15 -3.67 -13.18 13.56
N ALA A 16 -3.06 -12.40 12.68
CA ALA A 16 -1.94 -11.50 12.92
C ALA A 16 -0.60 -12.19 13.27
N GLN A 17 -0.01 -12.89 12.28
CA GLN A 17 1.45 -12.94 12.19
C GLN A 17 1.98 -11.75 11.39
N ALA A 18 1.45 -10.55 11.66
CA ALA A 18 2.19 -9.32 11.37
C ALA A 18 3.37 -9.33 12.35
N MET A 19 4.59 -9.31 11.81
CA MET A 19 5.85 -9.59 12.50
C MET A 19 5.83 -9.21 13.99
N LYS A 20 6.13 -10.16 14.90
CA LYS A 20 6.36 -9.91 16.33
C LYS A 20 7.63 -9.06 16.49
N LEU A 21 7.56 -7.80 16.08
CA LEU A 21 8.64 -6.86 16.26
C LEU A 21 8.70 -6.49 17.75
N PRO A 22 9.91 -6.43 18.34
CA PRO A 22 10.07 -6.14 19.77
C PRO A 22 9.49 -4.78 20.20
N THR A 23 9.23 -3.90 19.22
CA THR A 23 8.67 -2.57 19.44
C THR A 23 7.65 -2.25 18.33
N PRO A 24 6.57 -1.52 18.66
CA PRO A 24 5.68 -0.98 17.64
C PRO A 24 6.45 -0.07 16.68
N VAL A 25 6.42 -0.38 15.39
CA VAL A 25 7.02 0.49 14.36
C VAL A 25 6.15 1.72 14.20
N ARG A 26 6.70 2.89 14.56
CA ARG A 26 6.04 4.17 14.33
C ARG A 26 6.43 4.73 12.98
N TRP A 27 5.46 5.31 12.29
CA TRP A 27 5.76 6.09 11.09
C TRP A 27 6.53 7.37 11.44
N PRO A 28 7.40 7.84 10.55
CA PRO A 28 8.12 9.09 10.74
C PRO A 28 7.16 10.28 10.64
N GLU A 29 7.37 11.29 11.48
CA GLU A 29 6.54 12.51 11.49
C GLU A 29 6.86 13.45 10.33
N SER A 30 8.09 13.44 9.82
CA SER A 30 8.58 14.42 8.84
C SER A 30 9.26 13.83 7.60
N ALA A 31 9.43 12.51 7.53
CA ALA A 31 10.13 11.89 6.40
C ALA A 31 9.23 11.84 5.16
N VAL A 32 9.80 12.29 4.02
CA VAL A 32 9.19 12.08 2.71
C VAL A 32 9.13 10.59 2.42
N SER A 33 7.93 10.06 2.28
CA SER A 33 7.68 8.63 2.12
C SER A 33 6.79 8.38 0.91
N PHE A 34 7.01 7.26 0.25
CA PHE A 34 6.13 6.76 -0.80
C PHE A 34 5.88 5.29 -0.53
N LEU A 35 4.62 4.95 -0.25
CA LEU A 35 4.20 3.58 0.04
C LEU A 35 3.47 3.00 -1.17
N LEU A 36 3.86 1.81 -1.60
CA LEU A 36 3.15 1.02 -2.61
C LEU A 36 2.51 -0.19 -1.91
N ILE A 37 1.19 -0.30 -1.94
CA ILE A 37 0.40 -1.39 -1.33
C ILE A 37 -0.45 -2.12 -2.36
N GLY A 38 -0.67 -3.41 -2.13
CA GLY A 38 -1.38 -4.29 -3.05
C GLY A 38 -2.76 -4.67 -2.53
N GLY A 39 -3.76 -4.68 -3.41
CA GLY A 39 -5.12 -5.10 -3.03
C GLY A 39 -5.31 -6.60 -2.91
N GLN A 40 -4.42 -7.40 -3.48
CA GLN A 40 -4.37 -8.85 -3.29
C GLN A 40 -3.21 -9.27 -2.37
N ASP A 41 -2.67 -8.34 -1.59
CA ASP A 41 -1.68 -8.69 -0.58
C ASP A 41 -2.37 -9.47 0.57
N ASN A 42 -1.63 -10.40 1.18
CA ASN A 42 -2.12 -11.13 2.35
C ASN A 42 -2.20 -10.24 3.61
N PHE A 43 -1.70 -8.99 3.54
CA PHE A 43 -1.64 -8.07 4.67
C PHE A 43 -3.00 -7.43 4.94
N ARG A 44 -3.84 -7.25 3.91
CA ARG A 44 -5.23 -6.79 4.06
C ARG A 44 -6.10 -7.70 4.92
N GLY A 45 -5.84 -9.02 4.90
CA GLY A 45 -6.70 -10.00 5.55
C GLY A 45 -8.13 -9.97 5.01
N ARG A 46 -9.10 -9.65 5.87
CA ARG A 46 -10.56 -9.64 5.53
C ARG A 46 -11.14 -8.24 5.30
N LEU A 47 -10.31 -7.20 5.32
CA LEU A 47 -10.78 -5.83 5.15
C LEU A 47 -11.25 -5.59 3.72
N SER A 48 -12.21 -4.68 3.55
CA SER A 48 -12.51 -4.11 2.24
C SER A 48 -11.31 -3.31 1.73
N VAL A 49 -11.29 -2.98 0.43
CA VAL A 49 -10.21 -2.15 -0.13
C VAL A 49 -10.21 -0.78 0.56
N GLU A 50 -11.39 -0.22 0.76
CA GLU A 50 -11.60 1.09 1.37
C GLU A 50 -11.13 1.10 2.83
N ASP A 51 -11.50 0.08 3.62
CA ASP A 51 -11.08 -0.03 5.02
C ASP A 51 -9.57 -0.24 5.14
N TYR A 52 -8.98 -1.06 4.26
CA TYR A 52 -7.54 -1.32 4.27
C TYR A 52 -6.72 -0.07 4.00
N VAL A 53 -7.15 0.69 2.99
CA VAL A 53 -6.55 1.95 2.62
C VAL A 53 -6.74 2.99 3.72
N ALA A 54 -7.93 3.05 4.33
CA ALA A 54 -8.22 3.96 5.44
C ALA A 54 -7.39 3.62 6.69
N GLU A 55 -7.25 2.34 7.03
CA GLU A 55 -6.42 1.86 8.14
C GLU A 55 -4.95 2.16 7.88
N THR A 56 -4.43 1.85 6.68
CA THR A 56 -3.05 2.18 6.30
C THR A 56 -2.79 3.68 6.43
N ARG A 57 -3.76 4.51 6.01
CA ARG A 57 -3.67 5.96 6.16
C ARG A 57 -3.73 6.40 7.62
N SER A 58 -4.47 5.72 8.48
CA SER A 58 -4.59 6.05 9.90
C SER A 58 -3.27 5.90 10.67
N HIS A 59 -2.34 5.09 10.16
CA HIS A 59 -0.99 4.94 10.72
C HIS A 59 -0.07 6.11 10.38
N VAL A 60 -0.44 6.97 9.42
CA VAL A 60 0.31 8.17 9.08
C VAL A 60 0.07 9.24 10.13
N PRO A 61 1.12 9.76 10.80
CA PRO A 61 0.96 10.87 11.73
C PRO A 61 0.29 12.06 11.03
N LEU A 62 -0.67 12.70 11.69
CA LEU A 62 -1.36 13.88 11.13
C LEU A 62 -0.40 15.03 10.78
N ALA A 63 0.75 15.10 11.46
CA ALA A 63 1.82 16.06 11.18
C ALA A 63 2.60 15.74 9.89
N ASN A 64 2.57 14.50 9.41
CA ASN A 64 3.28 14.08 8.21
C ASN A 64 2.53 14.56 6.97
N LYS A 65 3.09 15.59 6.33
CA LYS A 65 2.57 16.17 5.08
C LYS A 65 3.23 15.62 3.82
N THR A 66 4.12 14.66 3.98
CA THR A 66 5.12 14.27 2.98
C THR A 66 5.01 12.82 2.57
N THR A 67 3.83 12.21 2.75
CA THR A 67 3.62 10.82 2.34
C THR A 67 2.55 10.64 1.27
N ALA A 68 2.94 9.90 0.23
CA ALA A 68 2.05 9.36 -0.79
C ALA A 68 1.86 7.84 -0.59
N ILE A 69 0.64 7.37 -0.81
CA ILE A 69 0.26 5.95 -0.83
C ILE A 69 -0.30 5.65 -2.22
N LEU A 70 0.33 4.71 -2.92
CA LEU A 70 -0.14 4.16 -4.18
C LEU A 70 -0.73 2.78 -3.90
N PHE A 71 -2.03 2.65 -4.09
CA PHE A 71 -2.74 1.39 -4.00
C PHE A 71 -2.93 0.80 -5.40
N VAL A 72 -2.54 -0.47 -5.56
CA VAL A 72 -2.67 -1.25 -6.80
C VAL A 72 -3.47 -2.50 -6.49
N GLN A 73 -4.71 -2.57 -6.95
CA GLN A 73 -5.69 -3.57 -6.49
C GLN A 73 -5.30 -5.02 -6.79
N GLU A 74 -4.55 -5.26 -7.85
CA GLU A 74 -4.19 -6.56 -8.42
C GLU A 74 -2.76 -6.95 -8.04
N MET A 75 -2.04 -6.05 -7.39
CA MET A 75 -0.73 -6.39 -6.85
C MET A 75 -0.92 -7.36 -5.67
N THR A 76 -0.28 -8.52 -5.79
CA THR A 76 -0.26 -9.56 -4.76
C THR A 76 0.87 -9.27 -3.76
N HIS A 77 1.47 -10.30 -3.16
CA HIS A 77 2.46 -10.15 -2.09
C HIS A 77 3.76 -9.42 -2.51
N MET A 78 4.12 -9.44 -3.80
CA MET A 78 5.29 -8.72 -4.34
C MET A 78 4.92 -7.93 -5.59
N PRO A 79 5.43 -6.69 -5.75
CA PRO A 79 5.22 -5.94 -6.98
C PRO A 79 5.76 -6.71 -8.18
N GLN A 80 4.92 -6.89 -9.21
CA GLN A 80 5.33 -7.55 -10.45
C GLN A 80 6.41 -6.71 -11.17
N GLN A 81 7.33 -7.38 -11.88
CA GLN A 81 8.44 -6.71 -12.57
C GLN A 81 7.99 -5.58 -13.53
N PRO A 82 6.93 -5.74 -14.36
CA PRO A 82 6.47 -4.67 -15.26
C PRO A 82 6.02 -3.42 -14.50
N LEU A 83 5.26 -3.61 -13.42
CA LEU A 83 4.82 -2.54 -12.53
C LEU A 83 6.03 -1.74 -12.01
N LEU A 84 6.99 -2.42 -11.38
CA LEU A 84 8.19 -1.77 -10.84
C LEU A 84 9.00 -1.05 -11.92
N ARG A 85 9.16 -1.66 -13.10
CA ARG A 85 9.94 -1.06 -14.19
C ARG A 85 9.37 0.30 -14.60
N GLY A 86 8.04 0.45 -14.65
CA GLY A 86 7.42 1.70 -15.00
C GLY A 86 7.33 2.72 -13.88
N VAL A 87 6.99 2.29 -12.66
CA VAL A 87 6.71 3.25 -11.58
C VAL A 87 7.93 3.59 -10.72
N LEU A 88 8.89 2.67 -10.53
CA LEU A 88 9.96 2.84 -9.54
C LEU A 88 10.82 4.07 -9.82
N ARG A 89 11.23 4.26 -11.08
CA ARG A 89 12.04 5.41 -11.47
C ARG A 89 11.30 6.73 -11.23
N LEU A 90 9.98 6.75 -11.49
CA LEU A 90 9.15 7.93 -11.27
C LEU A 90 8.94 8.20 -9.77
N MET A 91 8.73 7.14 -8.97
CA MET A 91 8.64 7.24 -7.50
C MET A 91 9.91 7.81 -6.90
N LEU A 92 11.08 7.31 -7.30
CA LEU A 92 12.37 7.82 -6.80
C LEU A 92 12.58 9.29 -7.17
N LYS A 93 12.25 9.69 -8.40
CA LYS A 93 12.27 11.09 -8.81
C LYS A 93 11.32 11.95 -7.96
N ALA A 94 10.11 11.46 -7.71
CA ALA A 94 9.11 12.14 -6.90
C ALA A 94 9.61 12.36 -5.47
N ILE A 95 10.15 11.33 -4.81
CA ILE A 95 10.70 11.44 -3.46
C ILE A 95 11.89 12.43 -3.44
N ALA A 96 12.79 12.34 -4.42
CA ALA A 96 13.96 13.21 -4.49
C ALA A 96 13.57 14.68 -4.67
N SER A 97 12.68 15.00 -5.61
CA SER A 97 12.22 16.38 -5.81
C SER A 97 11.40 16.89 -4.64
N TRP A 98 10.51 16.05 -4.07
CA TRP A 98 9.70 16.44 -2.91
C TRP A 98 10.57 16.76 -1.70
N LYS A 99 11.63 15.99 -1.47
CA LYS A 99 12.60 16.24 -0.39
C LYS A 99 13.35 17.55 -0.57
N VAL A 100 13.76 17.87 -1.79
CA VAL A 100 14.55 19.09 -2.08
C VAL A 100 13.68 20.34 -2.09
N GLU A 101 12.52 20.26 -2.73
CA GLU A 101 11.67 21.42 -2.99
C GLU A 101 10.63 21.67 -1.89
N GLY A 102 10.34 20.67 -1.06
CA GLY A 102 9.23 20.71 -0.10
C GLY A 102 7.85 20.76 -0.75
N LYS A 103 7.78 20.59 -2.08
CA LYS A 103 6.56 20.66 -2.88
C LYS A 103 6.12 19.28 -3.34
N LEU A 104 4.81 19.11 -3.43
CA LEU A 104 4.19 17.89 -3.92
C LEU A 104 4.60 17.62 -5.38
N PRO A 105 5.21 16.47 -5.71
CA PRO A 105 5.74 16.16 -7.04
C PRO A 105 4.64 15.71 -8.00
N LEU A 106 3.70 16.63 -8.30
CA LEU A 106 2.48 16.38 -9.06
C LEU A 106 2.75 15.82 -10.46
N GLU A 107 3.81 16.29 -11.13
CA GLU A 107 4.17 15.81 -12.46
C GLU A 107 4.55 14.33 -12.44
N GLN A 108 5.38 13.92 -11.47
CA GLN A 108 5.79 12.53 -11.33
C GLN A 108 4.60 11.63 -10.98
N PHE A 109 3.68 12.10 -10.13
CA PHE A 109 2.45 11.35 -9.83
C PHE A 109 1.53 11.21 -11.06
N ARG A 110 1.39 12.26 -11.87
CA ARG A 110 0.65 12.20 -13.14
C ARG A 110 1.28 11.21 -14.11
N ASN A 111 2.61 11.19 -14.21
CA ASN A 111 3.33 10.25 -15.06
C ASN A 111 3.18 8.80 -14.59
N ILE A 112 3.17 8.56 -13.26
CA ILE A 112 2.88 7.23 -12.69
C ILE A 112 1.47 6.80 -13.08
N LEU A 113 0.47 7.66 -12.89
CA LEU A 113 -0.91 7.37 -13.25
C LEU A 113 -1.08 7.13 -14.76
N ALA A 114 -0.41 7.91 -15.60
CA ALA A 114 -0.44 7.76 -17.05
C ALA A 114 0.17 6.42 -17.47
N PHE A 115 1.33 6.04 -16.92
CA PHE A 115 1.94 4.74 -17.17
C PHE A 115 0.99 3.60 -16.77
N LEU A 116 0.45 3.64 -15.56
CA LEU A 116 -0.44 2.59 -15.06
C LEU A 116 -1.72 2.46 -15.89
N ARG A 117 -2.27 3.56 -16.41
CA ARG A 117 -3.39 3.55 -17.34
C ARG A 117 -3.03 3.04 -18.74
N GLN A 118 -1.82 3.29 -19.22
CA GLN A 118 -1.36 2.76 -20.51
C GLN A 118 -1.16 1.26 -20.44
N GLU A 119 -0.56 0.74 -19.37
CA GLU A 119 -0.43 -0.69 -19.16
C GLU A 119 -1.80 -1.39 -19.01
N GLN A 120 -2.83 -0.70 -18.50
CA GLN A 120 -4.22 -1.20 -18.55
C GLN A 120 -4.73 -1.42 -19.98
N CYS A 121 -4.25 -0.64 -20.96
CA CYS A 121 -4.69 -0.71 -22.36
C CYS A 121 -3.81 -1.64 -23.22
N SER A 122 -2.53 -1.84 -22.86
CA SER A 122 -1.58 -2.60 -23.68
C SER A 122 -1.64 -4.11 -23.48
N TYR A 123 -2.28 -4.58 -22.40
CA TYR A 123 -2.54 -5.99 -22.18
C TYR A 123 -4.02 -6.29 -22.37
N GLU A 124 -4.41 -6.64 -23.61
CA GLU A 124 -5.51 -7.60 -23.83
C GLU A 124 -5.04 -9.00 -23.35
N CYS A 125 -4.57 -9.10 -22.11
CA CYS A 125 -4.44 -10.36 -21.40
C CYS A 125 -5.79 -10.62 -20.73
N PRO A 126 -6.39 -11.80 -20.90
CA PRO A 126 -7.62 -12.13 -20.21
C PRO A 126 -7.31 -12.29 -18.71
N GLY A 127 -7.49 -11.23 -17.91
CA GLY A 127 -7.70 -11.39 -16.47
C GLY A 127 -7.14 -10.35 -15.50
N GLU A 128 -6.22 -9.46 -15.86
CA GLU A 128 -5.58 -8.57 -14.84
C GLU A 128 -5.55 -7.10 -15.27
N THR A 129 -6.68 -6.42 -15.09
CA THR A 129 -6.79 -4.96 -15.20
C THR A 129 -6.28 -4.32 -13.93
N PHE A 130 -5.22 -3.48 -13.96
CA PHE A 130 -4.74 -2.83 -12.73
C PHE A 130 -5.65 -1.67 -12.26
N ARG A 131 -6.49 -1.80 -11.23
CA ARG A 131 -7.19 -0.67 -10.61
C ARG A 131 -6.27 0.05 -9.64
N VAL A 132 -6.07 1.35 -9.90
CA VAL A 132 -5.07 2.16 -9.19
C VAL A 132 -5.73 3.33 -8.48
N VAL A 133 -5.43 3.49 -7.19
CA VAL A 133 -5.82 4.64 -6.39
C VAL A 133 -4.56 5.28 -5.81
N VAL A 134 -4.28 6.52 -6.20
CA VAL A 134 -3.21 7.34 -5.57
C VAL A 134 -3.86 8.20 -4.50
N LEU A 135 -3.39 8.05 -3.27
CA LEU A 135 -3.85 8.82 -2.12
C LEU A 135 -2.68 9.55 -1.48
N LEU A 136 -2.91 10.81 -1.19
CA LEU A 136 -1.99 11.62 -0.41
C LEU A 136 -2.48 11.60 1.03
N ALA A 137 -1.66 11.07 1.94
CA ALA A 137 -2.06 10.92 3.34
C ALA A 137 -2.47 12.28 3.96
N ALA A 138 -1.89 13.37 3.46
CA ALA A 138 -1.97 14.70 4.04
C ALA A 138 -2.96 15.68 3.41
N SER A 139 -3.67 15.35 2.32
CA SER A 139 -4.54 16.33 1.64
C SER A 139 -5.99 15.87 1.61
N LEU A 140 -6.75 16.25 2.64
CA LEU A 140 -8.22 16.28 2.64
C LEU A 140 -8.77 17.63 3.13
N GLN A 141 -7.97 18.71 3.12
CA GLN A 141 -8.47 20.05 3.46
C GLN A 141 -8.54 21.03 2.28
N GLN A 142 -8.32 20.59 1.03
CA GLN A 142 -8.41 21.47 -0.15
C GLN A 142 -9.01 20.82 -1.41
N LEU A 143 -9.91 19.84 -1.26
CA LEU A 143 -10.81 19.39 -2.34
C LEU A 143 -12.22 19.32 -1.80
#